data_AF-A0A1I6HT00-F1
#
_entry.id   AF-A0A1I6HT00-F1
#
_cell.length_a   1.000
_cell.length_b   1.000
_cell.length_c   1.000
_cell.angle_alpha   90.00
_cell.angle_beta   90.00
_cell.angle_gamma   90.00
#
_symmetry.space_group_name_H-M   'P 1'
#
loop_
_entity.id
_entity.type
_entity.pdbx_description
1 polymer ?
#
loop_
_entity_poly.entity_id
_entity_poly.type
_entity_poly.pdbx_seq_one_letter_code
_entity_poly.pdbx_strand_id
1 'polypeptide(L)'
;MTSSVALQTDPAPITACTVARDVQNFDLLIEDMETELGEAWGDLSFEDANAYLSQPDASELEFIAVAVDSSDESNLTLIGDIIGRAKDLGVKVILIAEDVSPIALHQLLKLGANDFVPYPLPEGALHDSIARINTVEEVAEVVAAPEIAAPEHVATGKVGTNEGIVLPVHGLAGGSGASTFAVNLAWELATVDKKAEVSVCLLDLDFQFGSASTYLDLPRRDAVLEMLSDIDGMDDDAFRATLLTFNEKVKVLTAPADMIPLDMVSPEDIEKLVATARRNFDYVIIDMPSTLVQWTETVLGMSDVYFGMLELDLRSAQNTLRMIRALKSEDLPYEKIRYVLNRAPKFTDLSGKSRAKRMAESLDISIELHMPDGGKQVAQSCDHGLPLVDTASKNPLRKEIAKLAQSLHETNQAEATG
;
A
#
# COMPACT_ATOMS: atom_id res chain seq x y z
N MET A 1 52.31 48.81 -23.03
CA MET A 1 51.05 48.91 -23.77
C MET A 1 50.38 47.56 -23.68
N THR A 2 49.48 47.45 -22.71
CA THR A 2 48.58 46.34 -22.43
C THR A 2 47.65 46.08 -23.62
N SER A 3 47.62 44.85 -24.15
CA SER A 3 46.50 44.39 -24.97
C SER A 3 45.71 43.36 -24.17
N SER A 4 44.65 43.87 -23.54
CA SER A 4 43.56 43.11 -22.93
C SER A 4 42.96 42.16 -23.97
N VAL A 5 43.03 40.85 -23.69
CA VAL A 5 42.22 39.84 -24.36
C VAL A 5 40.87 39.88 -23.67
N ALA A 6 39.85 40.34 -24.39
CA ALA A 6 38.46 40.26 -23.95
C ALA A 6 38.09 38.77 -23.81
N LEU A 7 37.90 38.33 -22.57
CA LEU A 7 37.19 37.09 -22.26
C LEU A 7 35.72 37.34 -22.63
N GLN A 8 35.30 36.84 -23.79
CA GLN A 8 33.89 36.53 -24.00
C GLN A 8 33.59 35.33 -23.10
N THR A 9 33.02 35.60 -21.93
CA THR A 9 32.33 34.60 -21.13
C THR A 9 31.05 34.26 -21.89
N ASP A 10 30.99 33.07 -22.48
CA ASP A 10 29.70 32.48 -22.86
C ASP A 10 28.83 32.41 -21.61
N PRO A 11 27.55 32.86 -21.65
CA PRO A 11 26.66 32.76 -20.51
C PRO A 11 26.47 31.28 -20.15
N ALA A 12 26.44 30.98 -18.85
CA ALA A 12 26.14 29.64 -18.36
C ALA A 12 24.78 29.17 -18.94
N PRO A 13 24.64 27.89 -19.34
CA PRO A 13 23.36 27.38 -19.79
C PRO A 13 22.34 27.51 -18.66
N ILE A 14 21.14 28.00 -18.99
CA ILE A 14 20.04 28.16 -18.03
C ILE A 14 19.53 26.77 -17.70
N THR A 15 19.64 26.35 -16.44
CA THR A 15 19.22 25.03 -15.96
C THR A 15 17.84 25.04 -15.31
N ALA A 16 17.32 26.21 -14.93
CA ALA A 16 15.97 26.35 -14.37
C ALA A 16 15.25 27.61 -14.84
N CYS A 17 13.92 27.56 -14.87
CA CYS A 17 13.11 28.72 -15.24
C CYS A 17 11.94 28.95 -14.28
N THR A 18 11.72 30.22 -13.92
CA THR A 18 10.54 30.65 -13.16
C THR A 18 9.50 31.20 -14.13
N VAL A 19 8.29 30.65 -14.08
CA VAL A 19 7.16 31.06 -14.90
C VAL A 19 6.10 31.70 -14.03
N ALA A 20 5.84 32.99 -14.22
CA ALA A 20 4.77 33.70 -13.54
C ALA A 20 4.17 34.77 -14.44
N ARG A 21 2.98 35.29 -14.10
CA ARG A 21 2.43 36.48 -14.75
C ARG A 21 3.30 37.71 -14.50
N ASP A 22 3.77 37.87 -13.27
CA ASP A 22 4.71 38.91 -12.86
C ASP A 22 5.60 38.35 -11.75
N VAL A 23 6.86 38.06 -12.08
CA VAL A 23 7.81 37.43 -11.17
C VAL A 23 8.19 38.37 -10.01
N GLN A 24 8.02 39.69 -10.17
CA GLN A 24 8.27 40.67 -9.11
C GLN A 24 7.30 40.57 -7.94
N ASN A 25 6.16 39.88 -8.10
CA ASN A 25 5.26 39.62 -6.97
C ASN A 25 5.80 38.50 -6.05
N PHE A 26 6.77 37.74 -6.51
CA PHE A 26 7.35 36.59 -5.82
C PHE A 26 8.82 36.88 -5.45
N ASP A 27 9.10 38.02 -4.81
CA ASP A 27 10.46 38.43 -4.44
C ASP A 27 11.24 37.35 -3.67
N LEU A 28 10.57 36.61 -2.75
CA LEU A 28 11.22 35.53 -1.99
C LEU A 28 11.63 34.35 -2.87
N LEU A 29 10.89 34.08 -3.96
CA LEU A 29 11.25 33.05 -4.92
C LEU A 29 12.49 33.44 -5.73
N ILE A 30 12.62 34.73 -6.08
CA ILE A 30 13.80 35.26 -6.76
C ILE A 30 15.02 35.08 -5.86
N GLU A 31 14.93 35.46 -4.58
CA GLU A 31 16.01 35.33 -3.60
C GLU A 31 16.44 33.86 -3.40
N ASP A 32 15.48 32.94 -3.29
CA ASP A 32 15.76 31.50 -3.14
C ASP A 32 16.38 30.90 -4.42
N MET A 33 15.90 31.28 -5.61
CA MET A 33 16.46 30.82 -6.89
C MET A 33 17.90 31.33 -7.12
N GLU A 34 18.19 32.59 -6.78
CA GLU A 34 19.55 33.14 -6.82
C GLU A 34 20.48 32.45 -5.82
N THR A 35 19.95 32.08 -4.65
CA THR A 35 20.72 31.40 -3.60
C THR A 35 21.09 29.97 -3.99
N GLU A 36 20.17 29.23 -4.62
CA GLU A 36 20.38 27.82 -4.98
C GLU A 36 21.13 27.66 -6.33
N LEU A 37 20.83 28.50 -7.33
CA LEU A 37 21.31 28.31 -8.71
C LEU A 37 22.26 29.40 -9.22
N GLY A 38 22.44 30.49 -8.46
CA GLY A 38 23.29 31.61 -8.89
C GLY A 38 22.74 32.29 -10.16
N GLU A 39 23.54 32.30 -11.24
CA GLU A 39 23.19 32.92 -12.53
C GLU A 39 22.56 31.92 -13.54
N ALA A 40 22.34 30.66 -13.15
CA ALA A 40 21.88 29.59 -14.05
C ALA A 40 20.34 29.46 -14.14
N TRP A 41 19.59 30.54 -13.86
CA TRP A 41 18.13 30.56 -13.96
C TRP A 41 17.62 31.77 -14.74
N GLY A 42 16.38 31.70 -15.22
CA GLY A 42 15.73 32.84 -15.89
C GLY A 42 14.22 32.90 -15.63
N ASP A 43 13.61 34.05 -15.92
CA ASP A 43 12.17 34.28 -15.79
C ASP A 43 11.44 34.34 -17.14
N LEU A 44 10.22 33.80 -17.18
CA LEU A 44 9.34 33.84 -18.35
C LEU A 44 7.90 34.18 -17.94
N SER A 45 7.19 34.88 -18.82
CA SER A 45 5.74 35.02 -18.70
C SER A 45 5.03 33.71 -19.07
N PHE A 46 3.77 33.53 -18.66
CA PHE A 46 3.01 32.34 -19.06
C PHE A 46 2.89 32.19 -20.60
N GLU A 47 2.80 33.29 -21.35
CA GLU A 47 2.71 33.25 -22.81
C GLU A 47 4.05 32.85 -23.45
N ASP A 48 5.14 33.39 -22.93
CA ASP A 48 6.50 33.12 -23.42
C ASP A 48 6.98 31.73 -23.04
N ALA A 49 6.61 31.24 -21.85
CA ALA A 49 6.92 29.88 -21.39
C ALA A 49 6.40 28.82 -22.37
N ASN A 50 5.19 29.01 -22.89
CA ASN A 50 4.60 28.07 -23.83
C ASN A 50 5.34 28.06 -25.18
N ALA A 51 5.82 29.22 -25.63
CA ALA A 51 6.62 29.36 -26.84
C ALA A 51 8.04 28.81 -26.66
N TYR A 52 8.63 29.00 -25.48
CA TYR A 52 9.96 28.51 -25.11
C TYR A 52 9.98 26.98 -25.01
N LEU A 53 9.01 26.38 -24.32
CA LEU A 53 8.84 24.91 -24.24
C LEU A 53 8.63 24.24 -25.60
N SER A 54 8.30 25.00 -26.65
CA SER A 54 8.19 24.45 -28.01
C SER A 54 9.53 24.44 -28.77
N GLN A 55 10.59 25.00 -28.20
CA GLN A 55 11.93 25.06 -28.79
C GLN A 55 12.79 23.88 -28.32
N PRO A 56 13.74 23.39 -29.14
CA PRO A 56 14.62 22.27 -28.78
C PRO A 56 15.45 22.54 -27.52
N ASP A 57 15.81 23.80 -27.29
CA ASP A 57 16.64 24.26 -26.18
C ASP A 57 15.95 24.07 -24.81
N ALA A 58 14.62 23.90 -24.77
CA ALA A 58 13.88 23.66 -23.53
C ALA A 58 14.16 22.28 -22.89
N SER A 59 14.74 21.35 -23.65
CA SER A 59 15.14 20.04 -23.13
C SER A 59 16.38 20.07 -22.23
N GLU A 60 17.09 21.20 -22.17
CA GLU A 60 18.25 21.40 -21.28
C GLU A 60 17.84 21.89 -19.87
N LEU A 61 16.55 22.18 -19.65
CA LEU A 61 16.04 22.57 -18.34
C LEU A 61 15.90 21.36 -17.40
N GLU A 62 16.44 21.48 -16.19
CA GLU A 62 16.30 20.49 -15.13
C GLU A 62 14.93 20.61 -14.44
N PHE A 63 14.48 21.83 -14.17
CA PHE A 63 13.16 22.08 -13.60
C PHE A 63 12.59 23.47 -13.94
N ILE A 64 11.28 23.62 -13.77
CA ILE A 64 10.52 24.85 -13.93
C ILE A 64 9.69 25.11 -12.67
N ALA A 65 9.80 26.32 -12.13
CA ALA A 65 8.97 26.79 -11.02
C ALA A 65 7.81 27.62 -11.57
N VAL A 66 6.58 27.14 -11.41
CA VAL A 66 5.36 27.82 -11.89
C VAL A 66 4.71 28.51 -10.71
N ALA A 67 4.80 29.84 -10.66
CA ALA A 67 4.23 30.66 -9.59
C ALA A 67 2.85 31.20 -9.98
N VAL A 68 1.85 30.97 -9.14
CA VAL A 68 0.44 31.27 -9.39
C VAL A 68 -0.22 31.96 -8.19
N ASP A 69 -1.00 33.00 -8.45
CA ASP A 69 -1.80 33.72 -7.44
C ASP A 69 -3.32 33.57 -7.68
N SER A 70 -4.13 34.07 -6.74
CA SER A 70 -5.60 34.04 -6.85
C SER A 70 -6.20 34.69 -8.11
N SER A 71 -5.48 35.61 -8.76
CA SER A 71 -5.87 36.24 -10.04
C SER A 71 -5.67 35.31 -11.23
N ASP A 72 -4.74 34.36 -11.10
CA ASP A 72 -4.36 33.44 -12.17
C ASP A 72 -5.30 32.24 -12.28
N GLU A 73 -6.26 32.07 -11.35
CA GLU A 73 -7.31 31.05 -11.43
C GLU A 73 -8.17 31.17 -12.70
N SER A 74 -8.27 32.37 -13.27
CA SER A 74 -8.98 32.60 -14.53
C SER A 74 -8.24 32.01 -15.75
N ASN A 75 -6.95 31.69 -15.61
CA ASN A 75 -6.05 31.22 -16.67
C ASN A 75 -5.53 29.79 -16.43
N LEU A 76 -6.21 28.98 -15.60
CA LEU A 76 -5.78 27.62 -15.26
C LEU A 76 -5.58 26.70 -16.46
N THR A 77 -6.32 26.91 -17.55
CA THR A 77 -6.14 26.14 -18.79
C THR A 77 -4.76 26.40 -19.40
N LEU A 78 -4.31 27.65 -19.43
CA LEU A 78 -3.03 28.03 -20.00
C LEU A 78 -1.86 27.56 -19.11
N ILE A 79 -2.01 27.65 -17.80
CA ILE A 79 -1.03 27.11 -16.83
C ILE A 79 -0.95 25.59 -16.96
N GLY A 80 -2.11 24.92 -17.08
CA GLY A 80 -2.20 23.50 -17.29
C GLY A 80 -1.48 23.00 -18.55
N ASP A 81 -1.59 23.74 -19.65
CA ASP A 81 -0.90 23.43 -20.91
C ASP A 81 0.63 23.52 -20.76
N ILE A 82 1.12 24.49 -19.98
CA ILE A 82 2.56 24.64 -19.68
C ILE A 82 3.06 23.44 -18.86
N ILE A 83 2.33 23.06 -17.81
CA ILE A 83 2.67 21.91 -16.96
C ILE A 83 2.69 20.61 -17.78
N GLY A 84 1.67 20.40 -18.62
CA GLY A 84 1.59 19.22 -19.47
C GLY A 84 2.74 19.13 -20.47
N ARG A 85 3.13 20.25 -21.10
CA ARG A 85 4.25 20.29 -22.04
C ARG A 85 5.60 20.10 -21.37
N ALA A 86 5.81 20.71 -20.21
CA ALA A 86 7.03 20.50 -19.43
C ALA A 86 7.19 19.02 -19.07
N LYS A 87 6.10 18.37 -18.67
CA LYS A 87 6.07 16.92 -18.42
C LYS A 87 6.39 16.09 -19.67
N ASP A 88 5.81 16.42 -20.82
CA ASP A 88 6.08 15.71 -22.09
C ASP A 88 7.56 15.79 -22.50
N LEU A 89 8.26 16.84 -22.09
CA LEU A 89 9.70 17.06 -22.32
C LEU A 89 10.59 16.44 -21.23
N GLY A 90 9.99 15.86 -20.18
CA GLY A 90 10.72 15.32 -19.03
C GLY A 90 11.26 16.38 -18.07
N VAL A 91 10.82 17.63 -18.18
CA VAL A 91 11.24 18.74 -17.31
C VAL A 91 10.39 18.73 -16.03
N LYS A 92 11.04 18.79 -14.87
CA LYS A 92 10.38 18.74 -13.56
C LYS A 92 9.62 20.05 -13.29
N VAL A 93 8.41 19.98 -12.76
CA VAL A 93 7.56 21.16 -12.50
C VAL A 93 7.28 21.32 -11.01
N ILE A 94 7.71 22.44 -10.43
CA ILE A 94 7.41 22.82 -9.04
C ILE A 94 6.34 23.91 -9.06
N LEU A 95 5.24 23.70 -8.35
CA LEU A 95 4.16 24.68 -8.30
C LEU A 95 4.25 25.53 -7.03
N ILE A 96 4.27 26.85 -7.18
CA ILE A 96 4.32 27.82 -6.09
C ILE A 96 2.99 28.56 -6.08
N ALA A 97 2.19 28.41 -5.03
CA ALA A 97 0.87 29.05 -4.99
C ALA A 97 0.71 30.02 -3.81
N GLU A 98 0.18 31.20 -4.12
CA GLU A 98 -0.25 32.23 -3.17
C GLU A 98 -1.77 32.38 -3.23
N ASP A 99 -2.47 32.08 -2.13
CA ASP A 99 -3.94 32.26 -2.00
C ASP A 99 -4.80 31.58 -3.11
N VAL A 100 -4.29 30.50 -3.71
CA VAL A 100 -5.02 29.71 -4.73
C VAL A 100 -6.00 28.73 -4.06
N SER A 101 -7.19 28.58 -4.64
CA SER A 101 -8.21 27.66 -4.12
C SER A 101 -7.78 26.19 -4.21
N PRO A 102 -8.22 25.33 -3.26
CA PRO A 102 -7.86 23.90 -3.28
C PRO A 102 -8.25 23.17 -4.57
N ILE A 103 -9.33 23.60 -5.22
CA ILE A 103 -9.82 22.99 -6.47
C ILE A 103 -8.85 23.27 -7.61
N ALA A 104 -8.38 24.52 -7.74
CA ALA A 104 -7.39 24.93 -8.73
C ALA A 104 -6.05 24.21 -8.50
N LEU A 105 -5.60 24.13 -7.25
CA LEU A 105 -4.37 23.42 -6.87
C LEU A 105 -4.42 21.92 -7.25
N HIS A 106 -5.52 21.24 -6.90
CA HIS A 106 -5.71 19.83 -7.26
C HIS A 106 -5.76 19.60 -8.78
N GLN A 107 -6.30 20.55 -9.55
CA GLN A 107 -6.32 20.44 -11.02
C GLN A 107 -4.92 20.54 -11.61
N LEU A 108 -4.09 21.48 -11.13
CA LEU A 108 -2.72 21.67 -11.62
C LEU A 108 -1.80 20.48 -11.24
N LEU A 109 -1.98 19.91 -10.04
CA LEU A 109 -1.27 18.68 -9.64
C LEU A 109 -1.61 17.48 -10.53
N LYS A 110 -2.90 17.29 -10.87
CA LYS A 110 -3.34 16.23 -11.80
C LYS A 110 -2.74 16.36 -13.21
N LEU A 111 -2.44 17.58 -13.64
CA LEU A 111 -1.85 17.86 -14.95
C LEU A 111 -0.34 17.59 -15.01
N GLY A 112 0.29 17.30 -13.86
CA GLY A 112 1.66 16.78 -13.83
C GLY A 112 2.67 17.61 -13.05
N ALA A 113 2.24 18.54 -12.18
CA ALA A 113 3.18 19.20 -11.28
C ALA A 113 3.78 18.17 -10.30
N ASN A 114 5.11 18.14 -10.19
CA ASN A 114 5.88 17.15 -9.43
C ASN A 114 5.86 17.44 -7.92
N ASP A 115 5.80 18.71 -7.54
CA ASP A 115 5.75 19.13 -6.13
C ASP A 115 5.01 20.47 -5.99
N PHE A 116 4.60 20.79 -4.77
CA PHE A 116 3.88 22.01 -4.42
C PHE A 116 4.50 22.70 -3.21
N VAL A 117 4.70 24.03 -3.31
CA VAL A 117 5.19 24.86 -2.21
C VAL A 117 4.25 26.06 -1.99
N PRO A 118 3.73 26.27 -0.77
CA PRO A 118 2.93 27.47 -0.47
C PRO A 118 3.81 28.72 -0.38
N TYR A 119 3.30 29.84 -0.88
CA TYR A 119 3.92 31.17 -0.72
C TYR A 119 3.24 31.95 0.42
N PRO A 120 3.98 32.68 1.28
CA PRO A 120 5.44 32.89 1.29
C PRO A 120 6.23 31.62 1.64
N LEU A 121 7.35 31.43 0.94
CA LEU A 121 8.20 30.23 1.03
C LEU A 121 8.72 30.03 2.48
N PRO A 122 8.44 28.87 3.12
CA PRO A 122 9.09 28.52 4.38
C PRO A 122 10.61 28.37 4.17
N GLU A 123 11.42 28.71 5.18
CA GLU A 123 12.90 28.60 5.09
C GLU A 123 13.33 27.21 4.60
N GLY A 124 14.05 27.15 3.48
CA GLY A 124 14.56 25.90 2.89
C GLY A 124 13.54 25.06 2.13
N ALA A 125 12.29 25.50 1.98
CA ALA A 125 11.25 24.70 1.31
C ALA A 125 11.52 24.45 -0.18
N LEU A 126 12.12 25.42 -0.88
CA LEU A 126 12.52 25.22 -2.29
C LEU A 126 13.66 24.20 -2.39
N HIS A 127 14.69 24.33 -1.54
CA HIS A 127 15.79 23.37 -1.45
C HIS A 127 15.30 21.95 -1.16
N ASP A 128 14.40 21.79 -0.19
CA ASP A 128 13.81 20.50 0.16
C ASP A 128 12.96 19.93 -0.99
N SER A 129 12.30 20.77 -1.78
CA SER A 129 11.52 20.34 -2.95
C SER A 129 12.41 19.88 -4.09
N ILE A 130 13.48 20.63 -4.39
CA ILE A 130 14.50 20.25 -5.38
C ILE A 130 15.20 18.95 -4.93
N ALA A 131 15.54 18.84 -3.63
CA ALA A 131 16.13 17.65 -3.06
C ALA A 131 15.19 16.44 -3.12
N ARG A 132 13.88 16.59 -2.83
CA ARG A 132 12.87 15.54 -3.01
C ARG A 132 12.79 15.09 -4.47
N ILE A 133 12.74 16.03 -5.41
CA ILE A 133 12.63 15.73 -6.83
C ILE A 133 13.89 15.00 -7.37
N ASN A 134 15.07 15.32 -6.84
CA ASN A 134 16.34 14.66 -7.21
C ASN A 134 16.60 13.35 -6.44
N THR A 135 16.08 13.19 -5.21
CA THR A 135 16.17 11.93 -4.44
C THR A 135 15.11 10.90 -4.87
N VAL A 136 13.99 11.35 -5.46
CA VAL A 136 13.07 10.44 -6.17
C VAL A 136 13.81 9.68 -7.27
N GLU A 137 14.88 10.22 -7.88
CA GLU A 137 15.72 9.45 -8.82
C GLU A 137 16.66 8.44 -8.14
N GLU A 138 17.28 8.70 -6.98
CA GLU A 138 18.08 7.66 -6.30
C GLU A 138 17.23 6.49 -5.76
N VAL A 139 15.95 6.74 -5.49
CA VAL A 139 15.01 5.68 -5.08
C VAL A 139 14.23 5.10 -6.26
N ALA A 140 14.06 5.82 -7.39
CA ALA A 140 13.38 5.31 -8.59
C ALA A 140 14.31 4.66 -9.62
N GLU A 141 15.56 5.12 -9.79
CA GLU A 141 16.53 4.53 -10.73
C GLU A 141 17.11 3.21 -10.22
N VAL A 142 17.13 2.96 -8.91
CA VAL A 142 17.58 1.66 -8.36
C VAL A 142 16.48 0.58 -8.49
N VAL A 143 15.25 0.95 -8.85
CA VAL A 143 14.14 0.01 -9.09
C VAL A 143 13.73 -0.15 -10.56
N ALA A 144 14.34 0.58 -11.49
CA ALA A 144 14.06 0.46 -12.93
C ALA A 144 15.07 -0.43 -13.68
N ALA A 145 15.09 -1.72 -13.33
CA ALA A 145 15.49 -2.89 -14.14
C ALA A 145 16.98 -3.01 -14.60
N PRO A 146 17.55 -4.23 -14.72
CA PRO A 146 16.96 -5.27 -15.56
C PRO A 146 16.23 -6.34 -14.77
N GLU A 147 15.11 -6.76 -15.32
CA GLU A 147 14.58 -8.11 -15.21
C GLU A 147 15.72 -9.12 -15.25
N ILE A 148 16.08 -9.65 -14.08
CA ILE A 148 16.22 -11.09 -14.02
C ILE A 148 14.77 -11.54 -13.95
N ALA A 149 14.27 -12.13 -15.03
CA ALA A 149 13.08 -12.94 -14.99
C ALA A 149 13.18 -13.82 -13.73
N ALA A 150 12.50 -13.40 -12.66
CA ALA A 150 12.16 -14.32 -11.60
C ALA A 150 11.41 -15.42 -12.35
N PRO A 151 11.81 -16.69 -12.19
CA PRO A 151 11.13 -17.76 -12.90
C PRO A 151 9.64 -17.58 -12.67
N GLU A 152 8.83 -17.71 -13.71
CA GLU A 152 7.38 -17.81 -13.61
C GLU A 152 7.09 -18.82 -12.49
N HIS A 153 6.88 -18.33 -11.27
CA HIS A 153 6.50 -19.17 -10.15
C HIS A 153 5.01 -19.39 -10.34
N VAL A 154 4.72 -20.35 -11.23
CA VAL A 154 3.41 -20.98 -11.29
C VAL A 154 3.19 -21.56 -9.91
N ALA A 155 2.11 -21.14 -9.23
CA ALA A 155 1.76 -21.64 -7.91
C ALA A 155 1.88 -23.18 -7.90
N THR A 156 2.67 -23.71 -6.97
CA THR A 156 2.74 -25.15 -6.66
C THR A 156 1.56 -25.60 -5.79
N GLY A 157 0.45 -24.86 -5.87
CA GLY A 157 -0.78 -25.07 -5.11
C GLY A 157 -1.43 -26.44 -5.35
N LYS A 158 -2.52 -26.69 -4.63
CA LYS A 158 -3.20 -27.99 -4.46
C LYS A 158 -3.11 -28.92 -5.67
N VAL A 159 -2.85 -30.21 -5.41
CA VAL A 159 -2.68 -31.21 -6.47
C VAL A 159 -3.85 -31.21 -7.46
N GLY A 160 -3.48 -31.11 -8.73
CA GLY A 160 -4.39 -31.23 -9.87
C GLY A 160 -4.94 -29.91 -10.42
N THR A 161 -4.80 -28.78 -9.71
CA THR A 161 -5.36 -27.49 -10.17
C THR A 161 -4.34 -26.36 -10.36
N ASN A 162 -3.09 -26.47 -9.86
CA ASN A 162 -2.12 -25.36 -9.84
C ASN A 162 -2.70 -24.07 -9.19
N GLU A 163 -3.60 -24.23 -8.22
CA GLU A 163 -4.26 -23.11 -7.55
C GLU A 163 -3.83 -23.06 -6.08
N GLY A 164 -3.39 -21.88 -5.64
CA GLY A 164 -3.01 -21.58 -4.26
C GLY A 164 -4.13 -21.81 -3.24
N ILE A 165 -3.76 -21.83 -1.97
CA ILE A 165 -4.70 -22.00 -0.86
C ILE A 165 -5.17 -20.63 -0.38
N VAL A 166 -6.48 -20.43 -0.34
CA VAL A 166 -7.10 -19.18 0.12
C VAL A 166 -7.47 -19.29 1.60
N LEU A 167 -6.88 -18.41 2.42
CA LEU A 167 -6.93 -18.40 3.88
C LEU A 167 -7.43 -17.05 4.41
N PRO A 168 -8.74 -16.75 4.35
CA PRO A 168 -9.27 -15.52 4.91
C PRO A 168 -9.22 -15.53 6.44
N VAL A 169 -8.97 -14.36 7.02
CA VAL A 169 -8.91 -14.11 8.46
C VAL A 169 -9.90 -13.00 8.78
N HIS A 170 -10.89 -13.30 9.60
CA HIS A 170 -11.96 -12.36 9.95
C HIS A 170 -12.06 -12.19 11.47
N GLY A 171 -11.91 -10.96 11.94
CA GLY A 171 -12.17 -10.57 13.32
C GLY A 171 -13.67 -10.54 13.65
N LEU A 172 -14.15 -11.49 14.45
CA LEU A 172 -15.57 -11.52 14.89
C LEU A 172 -15.85 -10.52 16.03
N ALA A 173 -14.80 -9.84 16.52
CA ALA A 173 -14.91 -8.70 17.42
C ALA A 173 -13.78 -7.71 17.14
N GLY A 174 -14.05 -6.42 17.40
CA GLY A 174 -13.03 -5.39 17.33
C GLY A 174 -11.87 -5.70 18.28
N GLY A 175 -10.65 -5.60 17.77
CA GLY A 175 -9.43 -5.87 18.54
C GLY A 175 -9.14 -7.36 18.82
N SER A 176 -9.87 -8.29 18.18
CA SER A 176 -9.65 -9.75 18.30
C SER A 176 -8.31 -10.24 17.75
N GLY A 177 -7.54 -9.37 17.09
CA GLY A 177 -6.19 -9.64 16.58
C GLY A 177 -6.15 -10.34 15.22
N ALA A 178 -7.16 -10.13 14.36
CA ALA A 178 -7.22 -10.69 13.01
C ALA A 178 -6.04 -10.26 12.14
N SER A 179 -5.82 -8.95 11.96
CA SER A 179 -4.68 -8.43 11.19
C SER A 179 -3.33 -8.91 11.74
N THR A 180 -3.17 -8.93 13.07
CA THR A 180 -1.97 -9.47 13.71
C THR A 180 -1.73 -10.94 13.35
N PHE A 181 -2.79 -11.74 13.38
CA PHE A 181 -2.72 -13.15 13.02
C PHE A 181 -2.43 -13.33 11.52
N ALA A 182 -3.11 -12.58 10.65
CA ALA A 182 -2.93 -12.64 9.20
C ALA A 182 -1.49 -12.32 8.78
N VAL A 183 -0.93 -11.20 9.25
CA VAL A 183 0.45 -10.77 8.95
C VAL A 183 1.47 -11.80 9.41
N ASN A 184 1.35 -12.29 10.65
CA ASN A 184 2.30 -13.25 11.19
C ASN A 184 2.15 -14.64 10.55
N LEU A 185 0.93 -15.05 10.21
CA LEU A 185 0.70 -16.31 9.49
C LEU A 185 1.31 -16.26 8.10
N ALA A 186 1.12 -15.16 7.35
CA ALA A 186 1.72 -14.96 6.04
C ALA A 186 3.25 -15.07 6.10
N TRP A 187 3.88 -14.43 7.08
CA TRP A 187 5.32 -14.50 7.28
C TRP A 187 5.82 -15.91 7.64
N GLU A 188 5.16 -16.59 8.59
CA GLU A 188 5.56 -17.94 8.99
C GLU A 188 5.33 -18.95 7.85
N LEU A 189 4.32 -18.77 6.99
CA LEU A 189 4.14 -19.58 5.77
C LEU A 189 5.23 -19.31 4.73
N ALA A 190 5.60 -18.06 4.50
CA ALA A 190 6.65 -17.71 3.53
C ALA A 190 8.05 -18.19 3.94
N THR A 191 8.23 -18.51 5.22
CA THR A 191 9.51 -18.97 5.80
C THR A 191 9.44 -20.40 6.36
N VAL A 192 8.35 -21.13 6.07
CA VAL A 192 8.08 -22.47 6.61
C VAL A 192 9.08 -23.51 6.12
N ASP A 193 9.43 -23.44 4.83
CA ASP A 193 10.45 -24.29 4.21
C ASP A 193 11.71 -23.48 3.92
N LYS A 194 12.86 -24.04 4.31
CA LYS A 194 14.18 -23.43 4.06
C LYS A 194 14.80 -23.90 2.74
N LYS A 195 14.22 -24.92 2.12
CA LYS A 195 14.75 -25.58 0.92
C LYS A 195 13.95 -25.25 -0.33
N ALA A 196 12.66 -24.99 -0.17
CA ALA A 196 11.77 -24.56 -1.22
C ALA A 196 11.31 -23.12 -0.95
N GLU A 197 11.19 -22.32 -2.00
CA GLU A 197 10.53 -21.03 -1.89
C GLU A 197 9.02 -21.26 -1.87
N VAL A 198 8.34 -20.62 -0.92
CA VAL A 198 6.89 -20.65 -0.80
C VAL A 198 6.39 -19.25 -1.09
N SER A 199 5.63 -19.11 -2.17
CA SER A 199 5.08 -17.84 -2.61
C SER A 199 3.83 -17.51 -1.79
N VAL A 200 3.85 -16.36 -1.11
CA VAL A 200 2.75 -15.95 -0.22
C VAL A 200 2.30 -14.54 -0.55
N CYS A 201 0.99 -14.36 -0.68
CA CYS A 201 0.34 -13.07 -0.85
C CYS A 201 -0.56 -12.76 0.35
N LEU A 202 -0.45 -11.56 0.90
CA LEU A 202 -1.36 -10.99 1.90
C LEU A 202 -2.21 -9.91 1.23
N LEU A 203 -3.53 -10.10 1.21
CA LEU A 203 -4.49 -9.13 0.72
C LEU A 203 -5.15 -8.42 1.91
N ASP A 204 -4.91 -7.13 2.08
CA ASP A 204 -5.59 -6.30 3.08
C ASP A 204 -6.86 -5.72 2.47
N LEU A 205 -8.00 -6.38 2.70
CA LEU A 205 -9.30 -5.98 2.16
C LEU A 205 -10.11 -5.12 3.14
N ASP A 206 -9.56 -4.78 4.30
CA ASP A 206 -10.15 -3.74 5.15
C ASP A 206 -9.76 -2.37 4.56
N PHE A 207 -10.42 -1.95 3.48
CA PHE A 207 -10.08 -0.70 2.80
C PHE A 207 -10.29 0.55 3.65
N GLN A 208 -10.92 0.43 4.82
CA GLN A 208 -11.18 1.55 5.72
C GLN A 208 -10.19 1.62 6.88
N PHE A 209 -9.90 0.48 7.51
CA PHE A 209 -9.05 0.41 8.70
C PHE A 209 -7.90 -0.59 8.57
N GLY A 210 -7.62 -1.02 7.34
CA GLY A 210 -6.54 -1.94 6.98
C GLY A 210 -5.23 -1.47 7.55
N SER A 211 -4.54 -2.41 8.18
CA SER A 211 -3.35 -2.13 9.00
C SER A 211 -2.14 -2.94 8.56
N ALA A 212 -2.24 -3.77 7.51
CA ALA A 212 -1.10 -4.55 7.02
C ALA A 212 0.08 -3.66 6.63
N SER A 213 -0.19 -2.48 6.04
CA SER A 213 0.84 -1.51 5.70
C SER A 213 1.62 -1.05 6.93
N THR A 214 0.92 -0.72 8.02
CA THR A 214 1.54 -0.27 9.28
C THR A 214 2.27 -1.40 9.99
N TYR A 215 1.71 -2.61 9.97
CA TYR A 215 2.29 -3.79 10.62
C TYR A 215 3.61 -4.24 9.99
N LEU A 216 3.85 -3.88 8.74
CA LEU A 216 5.01 -4.28 7.95
C LEU A 216 5.87 -3.09 7.49
N ASP A 217 5.60 -1.88 8.00
CA ASP A 217 6.26 -0.63 7.61
C ASP A 217 6.32 -0.42 6.08
N LEU A 218 5.21 -0.71 5.41
CA LEU A 218 5.08 -0.57 3.96
C LEU A 218 4.33 0.71 3.61
N PRO A 219 4.72 1.41 2.53
CA PRO A 219 3.93 2.53 2.02
C PRO A 219 2.57 2.05 1.50
N ARG A 220 1.60 2.95 1.46
CA ARG A 220 0.35 2.74 0.71
C ARG A 220 0.53 3.31 -0.70
N ARG A 221 -0.03 2.63 -1.70
CA ARG A 221 0.14 3.01 -3.11
C ARG A 221 -1.21 3.37 -3.72
N ASP A 222 -1.24 4.47 -4.48
CA ASP A 222 -2.43 4.89 -5.23
C ASP A 222 -2.82 3.86 -6.31
N ALA A 223 -1.83 3.12 -6.82
CA ALA A 223 -2.04 2.01 -7.75
C ALA A 223 -3.01 0.94 -7.23
N VAL A 224 -3.18 0.78 -5.91
CA VAL A 224 -4.21 -0.11 -5.34
C VAL A 224 -5.59 0.42 -5.67
N LEU A 225 -5.85 1.71 -5.46
CA LEU A 225 -7.14 2.33 -5.74
C LEU A 225 -7.45 2.30 -7.25
N GLU A 226 -6.45 2.56 -8.09
CA GLU A 226 -6.58 2.48 -9.55
C GLU A 226 -6.97 1.06 -9.99
N MET A 227 -6.28 0.03 -9.46
CA MET A 227 -6.60 -1.36 -9.72
C MET A 227 -7.99 -1.75 -9.22
N LEU A 228 -8.37 -1.34 -8.00
CA LEU A 228 -9.71 -1.60 -7.45
C LEU A 228 -10.83 -0.92 -8.27
N SER A 229 -10.53 0.19 -8.94
CA SER A 229 -11.49 0.93 -9.78
C SER A 229 -11.65 0.33 -11.18
N ASP A 230 -10.67 -0.44 -11.66
CA ASP A 230 -10.68 -1.13 -12.95
C ASP A 230 -10.19 -2.58 -12.80
N ILE A 231 -10.88 -3.36 -11.98
CA ILE A 231 -10.55 -4.77 -11.78
C ILE A 231 -10.75 -5.57 -13.07
N ASP A 232 -11.68 -5.16 -13.93
CA ASP A 232 -11.92 -5.79 -15.24
C ASP A 232 -10.71 -5.68 -16.19
N GLY A 233 -9.98 -4.55 -16.16
CA GLY A 233 -8.72 -4.37 -16.87
C GLY A 233 -7.51 -5.08 -16.26
N MET A 234 -7.60 -5.54 -15.00
CA MET A 234 -6.50 -6.17 -14.29
C MET A 234 -6.12 -7.53 -14.90
N ASP A 235 -4.87 -7.65 -15.34
CA ASP A 235 -4.20 -8.90 -15.66
C ASP A 235 -3.20 -9.31 -14.55
N ASP A 236 -2.52 -10.45 -14.72
CA ASP A 236 -1.60 -10.97 -13.71
C ASP A 236 -0.39 -10.05 -13.47
N ASP A 237 0.03 -9.27 -14.49
CA ASP A 237 1.20 -8.40 -14.40
C ASP A 237 0.85 -7.05 -13.77
N ALA A 238 -0.30 -6.48 -14.13
CA ALA A 238 -0.90 -5.33 -13.46
C ALA A 238 -1.13 -5.64 -11.97
N PHE A 239 -1.68 -6.83 -11.66
CA PHE A 239 -1.85 -7.27 -10.28
C PHE A 239 -0.50 -7.36 -9.55
N ARG A 240 0.52 -8.01 -10.14
CA ARG A 240 1.85 -8.08 -9.52
C ARG A 240 2.49 -6.71 -9.32
N ALA A 241 2.25 -5.78 -10.24
CA ALA A 241 2.79 -4.43 -10.20
C ALA A 241 2.20 -3.58 -9.07
N THR A 242 0.99 -3.87 -8.57
CA THR A 242 0.41 -3.18 -7.41
C THR A 242 0.97 -3.67 -6.07
N LEU A 243 1.38 -4.94 -6.00
CA LEU A 243 1.87 -5.57 -4.78
C LEU A 243 3.21 -4.97 -4.32
N LEU A 244 3.34 -4.82 -3.01
CA LEU A 244 4.61 -4.53 -2.35
C LEU A 244 5.28 -5.80 -1.88
N THR A 245 6.62 -5.80 -1.80
CA THR A 245 7.36 -6.95 -1.30
C THR A 245 7.92 -6.63 0.08
N PHE A 246 7.52 -7.41 1.09
CA PHE A 246 8.08 -7.33 2.42
C PHE A 246 9.21 -8.35 2.60
N ASN A 247 10.40 -7.86 2.95
CA ASN A 247 11.62 -8.64 3.20
C ASN A 247 11.86 -9.77 2.18
N GLU A 248 11.64 -9.49 0.88
CA GLU A 248 11.84 -10.42 -0.24
C GLU A 248 11.00 -11.72 -0.20
N LYS A 249 10.04 -11.84 0.72
CA LYS A 249 9.33 -13.12 0.97
C LYS A 249 7.81 -13.04 0.85
N VAL A 250 7.21 -11.95 1.30
CA VAL A 250 5.74 -11.81 1.30
C VAL A 250 5.35 -10.71 0.32
N LYS A 251 4.44 -11.01 -0.60
CA LYS A 251 3.78 -9.98 -1.43
C LYS A 251 2.56 -9.46 -0.70
N VAL A 252 2.37 -8.15 -0.68
CA VAL A 252 1.31 -7.51 0.11
C VAL A 252 0.54 -6.53 -0.77
N LEU A 253 -0.76 -6.74 -0.88
CA LEU A 253 -1.71 -5.72 -1.33
C LEU A 253 -2.15 -4.96 -0.08
N THR A 254 -1.68 -3.72 0.08
CA THR A 254 -2.07 -2.87 1.20
C THR A 254 -3.46 -2.29 0.97
N ALA A 255 -4.14 -1.87 2.04
CA ALA A 255 -5.32 -1.03 1.88
C ALA A 255 -4.94 0.30 1.20
N PRO A 256 -5.83 0.92 0.40
CA PRO A 256 -5.59 2.21 -0.24
C PRO A 256 -5.17 3.30 0.75
N ALA A 257 -4.49 4.34 0.24
CA ALA A 257 -4.08 5.50 1.03
C ALA A 257 -5.30 6.25 1.61
N ASP A 258 -6.31 6.47 0.76
CA ASP A 258 -7.58 7.03 1.14
C ASP A 258 -8.57 5.97 1.61
N MET A 259 -9.37 6.32 2.61
CA MET A 259 -10.50 5.49 3.05
C MET A 259 -11.58 5.47 1.98
N ILE A 260 -11.89 4.28 1.45
CA ILE A 260 -12.94 4.10 0.44
C ILE A 260 -14.15 3.32 0.98
N PRO A 261 -15.35 3.51 0.37
CA PRO A 261 -16.51 2.68 0.67
C PRO A 261 -16.25 1.21 0.32
N LEU A 262 -16.64 0.27 1.20
CA LEU A 262 -16.45 -1.17 0.96
C LEU A 262 -17.35 -1.71 -0.16
N ASP A 263 -18.41 -0.99 -0.52
CA ASP A 263 -19.33 -1.28 -1.63
C ASP A 263 -18.85 -0.69 -2.97
N MET A 264 -17.67 -0.05 -3.00
CA MET A 264 -17.00 0.33 -4.25
C MET A 264 -16.62 -0.88 -5.09
N VAL A 265 -16.30 -2.01 -4.45
CA VAL A 265 -15.97 -3.27 -5.12
C VAL A 265 -17.16 -4.23 -5.08
N SER A 266 -17.41 -4.88 -6.22
CA SER A 266 -18.45 -5.89 -6.35
C SER A 266 -17.99 -7.28 -5.90
N PRO A 267 -18.93 -8.22 -5.66
CA PRO A 267 -18.62 -9.64 -5.52
C PRO A 267 -17.76 -10.20 -6.66
N GLU A 268 -18.06 -9.82 -7.91
CA GLU A 268 -17.36 -10.27 -9.11
C GLU A 268 -15.92 -9.75 -9.14
N ASP A 269 -15.71 -8.50 -8.72
CA ASP A 269 -14.39 -7.88 -8.61
C ASP A 269 -13.51 -8.65 -7.60
N ILE A 270 -14.07 -8.96 -6.43
CA ILE A 270 -13.36 -9.73 -5.41
C ILE A 270 -13.09 -11.16 -5.87
N GLU A 271 -14.02 -11.79 -6.59
CA GLU A 271 -13.80 -13.11 -7.18
C GLU A 271 -12.61 -13.08 -8.14
N LYS A 272 -12.55 -12.09 -9.04
CA LYS A 272 -11.44 -11.93 -9.97
C LYS A 272 -10.11 -11.65 -9.25
N LEU A 273 -10.11 -10.78 -8.25
CA LEU A 273 -8.93 -10.45 -7.45
C LEU A 273 -8.36 -11.70 -6.75
N VAL A 274 -9.22 -12.44 -6.04
CA VAL A 274 -8.81 -13.64 -5.30
C VAL A 274 -8.40 -14.75 -6.25
N ALA A 275 -9.08 -14.93 -7.39
CA ALA A 275 -8.71 -15.92 -8.40
C ALA A 275 -7.34 -15.60 -9.01
N THR A 276 -7.07 -14.34 -9.34
CA THR A 276 -5.76 -13.89 -9.84
C THR A 276 -4.68 -14.12 -8.78
N ALA A 277 -4.91 -13.77 -7.52
CA ALA A 277 -3.96 -14.06 -6.44
C ALA A 277 -3.71 -15.57 -6.30
N ARG A 278 -4.78 -16.37 -6.35
CA ARG A 278 -4.73 -17.83 -6.22
C ARG A 278 -3.89 -18.50 -7.31
N ARG A 279 -3.91 -17.99 -8.54
CA ARG A 279 -3.09 -18.53 -9.64
C ARG A 279 -1.60 -18.20 -9.50
N ASN A 280 -1.28 -17.10 -8.82
CA ASN A 280 0.07 -16.54 -8.79
C ASN A 280 0.84 -16.85 -7.49
N PHE A 281 0.17 -17.40 -6.47
CA PHE A 281 0.77 -17.65 -5.14
C PHE A 281 0.33 -19.00 -4.57
N ASP A 282 1.20 -19.66 -3.80
CA ASP A 282 0.89 -20.91 -3.11
C ASP A 282 -0.10 -20.71 -1.96
N TYR A 283 0.01 -19.56 -1.27
CA TYR A 283 -0.90 -19.17 -0.20
C TYR A 283 -1.37 -17.72 -0.39
N VAL A 284 -2.68 -17.52 -0.29
CA VAL A 284 -3.32 -16.21 -0.30
C VAL A 284 -4.01 -16.01 1.05
N ILE A 285 -3.44 -15.15 1.88
CA ILE A 285 -4.03 -14.75 3.17
C ILE A 285 -4.84 -13.49 2.91
N ILE A 286 -6.08 -13.45 3.40
CA ILE A 286 -6.95 -12.29 3.21
C ILE A 286 -7.30 -11.72 4.59
N ASP A 287 -6.88 -10.49 4.89
CA ASP A 287 -7.34 -9.77 6.07
C ASP A 287 -8.71 -9.15 5.75
N MET A 288 -9.76 -9.69 6.38
CA MET A 288 -11.14 -9.30 6.11
C MET A 288 -11.54 -8.09 6.96
N PRO A 289 -12.35 -7.15 6.43
CA PRO A 289 -12.94 -6.10 7.24
C PRO A 289 -13.82 -6.70 8.34
N SER A 290 -13.94 -5.97 9.46
CA SER A 290 -14.82 -6.38 10.58
C SER A 290 -16.32 -6.30 10.24
N THR A 291 -16.66 -5.64 9.14
CA THR A 291 -18.03 -5.44 8.67
C THR A 291 -18.40 -6.49 7.63
N LEU A 292 -19.58 -7.08 7.76
CA LEU A 292 -20.12 -7.94 6.71
C LEU A 292 -20.59 -7.10 5.53
N VAL A 293 -20.08 -7.47 4.36
CA VAL A 293 -20.33 -6.83 3.07
C VAL A 293 -20.73 -7.90 2.06
N GLN A 294 -21.33 -7.51 0.93
CA GLN A 294 -21.86 -8.47 -0.04
C GLN A 294 -20.81 -9.49 -0.49
N TRP A 295 -19.59 -9.04 -0.78
CA TRP A 295 -18.49 -9.91 -1.22
C TRP A 295 -17.86 -10.76 -0.10
N THR A 296 -18.28 -10.62 1.17
CA THR A 296 -17.84 -11.53 2.24
C THR A 296 -18.24 -12.97 1.95
N GLU A 297 -19.43 -13.16 1.35
CA GLU A 297 -19.90 -14.46 0.89
C GLU A 297 -18.98 -15.03 -0.20
N THR A 298 -18.60 -14.22 -1.19
CA THR A 298 -17.67 -14.61 -2.25
C THR A 298 -16.37 -15.15 -1.68
N VAL A 299 -15.76 -14.41 -0.75
CA VAL A 299 -14.51 -14.83 -0.11
C VAL A 299 -14.70 -16.13 0.69
N LEU A 300 -15.81 -16.28 1.40
CA LEU A 300 -16.15 -17.52 2.12
C LEU A 300 -16.31 -18.70 1.16
N GLY A 301 -16.96 -18.50 0.02
CA GLY A 301 -17.13 -19.51 -1.03
C GLY A 301 -15.80 -20.00 -1.59
N MET A 302 -14.91 -19.07 -1.93
CA MET A 302 -13.58 -19.33 -2.47
C MET A 302 -12.58 -19.86 -1.44
N SER A 303 -12.85 -19.69 -0.15
CA SER A 303 -11.93 -20.09 0.91
C SER A 303 -11.75 -21.61 1.00
N ASP A 304 -10.49 -22.00 1.22
CA ASP A 304 -10.12 -23.37 1.59
C ASP A 304 -10.23 -23.56 3.12
N VAL A 305 -9.80 -22.56 3.88
CA VAL A 305 -10.00 -22.48 5.34
C VAL A 305 -10.30 -21.03 5.71
N TYR A 306 -11.41 -20.80 6.41
CA TYR A 306 -11.82 -19.46 6.85
C TYR A 306 -11.57 -19.30 8.35
N PHE A 307 -10.68 -18.41 8.77
CA PHE A 307 -10.37 -18.21 10.19
C PHE A 307 -11.30 -17.17 10.81
N GLY A 308 -12.13 -17.61 11.76
CA GLY A 308 -12.96 -16.73 12.59
C GLY A 308 -12.25 -16.41 13.91
N MET A 309 -11.68 -15.22 14.03
CA MET A 309 -10.93 -14.78 15.21
C MET A 309 -11.88 -14.28 16.29
N LEU A 310 -11.75 -14.82 17.51
CA LEU A 310 -12.61 -14.46 18.64
C LEU A 310 -11.81 -14.41 19.95
N GLU A 311 -12.32 -13.66 20.92
CA GLU A 311 -11.80 -13.61 22.29
C GLU A 311 -12.77 -14.21 23.31
N LEU A 312 -12.27 -14.53 24.50
CA LEU A 312 -13.06 -15.06 25.62
C LEU A 312 -13.84 -13.95 26.35
N ASP A 313 -14.73 -13.27 25.65
CA ASP A 313 -15.65 -12.28 26.22
C ASP A 313 -17.08 -12.37 25.64
N LEU A 314 -18.02 -11.66 26.28
CA LEU A 314 -19.43 -11.70 25.89
C LEU A 314 -19.72 -11.00 24.56
N ARG A 315 -18.99 -9.93 24.21
CA ARG A 315 -19.20 -9.17 22.96
C ARG A 315 -18.80 -10.03 21.77
N SER A 316 -17.63 -10.66 21.89
CA SER A 316 -17.09 -11.64 20.96
C SER A 316 -18.06 -12.81 20.75
N ALA A 317 -18.58 -13.40 21.83
CA ALA A 317 -19.58 -14.46 21.72
C ALA A 317 -20.89 -14.00 21.05
N GLN A 318 -21.41 -12.82 21.40
CA GLN A 318 -22.65 -12.29 20.80
C GLN A 318 -22.48 -12.00 19.31
N ASN A 319 -21.36 -11.41 18.90
CA ASN A 319 -21.07 -11.17 17.49
C ASN A 319 -20.87 -12.48 16.72
N THR A 320 -20.17 -13.45 17.30
CA THR A 320 -20.01 -14.79 16.71
C THR A 320 -21.36 -15.47 16.52
N LEU A 321 -22.26 -15.40 17.51
CA LEU A 321 -23.62 -15.94 17.40
C LEU A 321 -24.42 -15.25 16.28
N ARG A 322 -24.30 -13.93 16.15
CA ARG A 322 -24.96 -13.16 15.09
C ARG A 322 -24.43 -13.56 13.70
N MET A 323 -23.12 -13.71 13.56
CA MET A 323 -22.47 -14.17 12.33
C MET A 323 -22.96 -15.56 11.93
N ILE A 324 -22.90 -16.53 12.84
CA ILE A 324 -23.38 -17.90 12.57
C ILE A 324 -24.85 -17.92 12.14
N ARG A 325 -25.69 -17.12 12.80
CA ARG A 325 -27.13 -17.02 12.43
C ARG A 325 -27.33 -16.41 11.05
N ALA A 326 -26.56 -15.39 10.69
CA ALA A 326 -26.61 -14.76 9.38
C ALA A 326 -26.16 -15.74 8.28
N LEU A 327 -25.05 -16.45 8.49
CA LEU A 327 -24.60 -17.47 7.53
C LEU A 327 -25.63 -18.60 7.38
N LYS A 328 -26.20 -19.08 8.49
CA LYS A 328 -27.25 -20.11 8.47
C LYS A 328 -28.54 -19.65 7.77
N SER A 329 -28.92 -18.37 7.87
CA SER A 329 -30.13 -17.88 7.21
C SER A 329 -29.99 -17.77 5.70
N GLU A 330 -28.77 -17.56 5.23
CA GLU A 330 -28.42 -17.47 3.79
C GLU A 330 -27.89 -18.81 3.22
N ASP A 331 -27.97 -19.91 3.99
CA ASP A 331 -27.47 -21.24 3.60
C ASP A 331 -25.98 -21.28 3.20
N LEU A 332 -25.19 -20.40 3.81
CA LEU A 332 -23.75 -20.28 3.57
C LEU A 332 -22.95 -21.32 4.38
N PRO A 333 -21.78 -21.76 3.87
CA PRO A 333 -21.01 -22.86 4.46
C PRO A 333 -20.28 -22.43 5.74
N TYR A 334 -21.03 -22.19 6.82
CA TYR A 334 -20.50 -21.79 8.12
C TYR A 334 -19.60 -22.86 8.74
N GLU A 335 -19.71 -24.12 8.32
CA GLU A 335 -18.85 -25.22 8.74
C GLU A 335 -17.40 -25.09 8.22
N LYS A 336 -17.16 -24.29 7.17
CA LYS A 336 -15.80 -23.96 6.72
C LYS A 336 -15.05 -23.05 7.70
N ILE A 337 -15.75 -22.41 8.62
CA ILE A 337 -15.14 -21.49 9.57
C ILE A 337 -14.42 -22.26 10.67
N ARG A 338 -13.10 -22.07 10.74
CA ARG A 338 -12.28 -22.52 11.87
C ARG A 338 -12.11 -21.39 12.87
N TYR A 339 -12.70 -21.60 14.04
CA TYR A 339 -12.68 -20.61 15.10
C TYR A 339 -11.34 -20.62 15.85
N VAL A 340 -10.75 -19.43 15.97
CA VAL A 340 -9.46 -19.20 16.63
C VAL A 340 -9.68 -18.35 17.87
N LEU A 341 -9.52 -18.96 19.04
CA LEU A 341 -9.58 -18.23 20.30
C LEU A 341 -8.26 -17.50 20.54
N ASN A 342 -8.24 -16.20 20.27
CA ASN A 342 -7.13 -15.34 20.63
C ASN A 342 -7.14 -15.00 22.12
N ARG A 343 -5.95 -14.67 22.65
CA ARG A 343 -5.71 -14.45 24.09
C ARG A 343 -6.23 -15.60 24.95
N ALA A 344 -6.04 -16.83 24.46
CA ALA A 344 -6.56 -18.03 25.08
C ALA A 344 -6.05 -18.20 26.51
N PRO A 345 -6.89 -18.76 27.42
CA PRO A 345 -6.49 -19.10 28.78
C PRO A 345 -5.23 -19.96 28.79
N LYS A 346 -4.30 -19.65 29.70
CA LYS A 346 -3.08 -20.43 29.90
C LYS A 346 -3.43 -21.87 30.29
N PHE A 347 -2.48 -22.78 30.07
CA PHE A 347 -2.68 -24.18 30.41
C PHE A 347 -3.13 -24.42 31.87
N THR A 348 -2.63 -23.60 32.80
CA THR A 348 -2.95 -23.65 34.24
C THR A 348 -4.28 -22.97 34.62
N ASP A 349 -4.89 -22.18 33.73
CA ASP A 349 -6.18 -21.51 33.99
C ASP A 349 -7.36 -22.44 33.66
N LEU A 350 -7.63 -23.37 34.57
CA LEU A 350 -8.77 -24.29 34.47
C LEU A 350 -10.11 -23.53 34.39
N SER A 351 -10.21 -22.39 35.07
CA SER A 351 -11.43 -21.57 35.08
C SER A 351 -11.69 -20.94 33.70
N GLY A 352 -10.67 -20.37 33.07
CA GLY A 352 -10.72 -19.83 31.71
C GLY A 352 -11.03 -20.91 30.68
N LYS A 353 -10.38 -22.08 30.77
CA LYS A 353 -10.68 -23.23 29.90
C LYS A 353 -12.14 -23.68 30.02
N SER A 354 -12.68 -23.75 31.24
CA SER A 354 -14.10 -24.10 31.44
C SER A 354 -15.05 -23.05 30.85
N ARG A 355 -14.65 -21.78 30.83
CA ARG A 355 -15.42 -20.70 30.20
C ARG A 355 -15.36 -20.80 28.68
N ALA A 356 -14.18 -21.05 28.10
CA ALA A 356 -14.01 -21.24 26.67
C ALA A 356 -14.83 -22.43 26.16
N LYS A 357 -14.80 -23.55 26.88
CA LYS A 357 -15.62 -24.73 26.56
C LYS A 357 -17.12 -24.42 26.58
N ARG A 358 -17.60 -23.77 27.64
CA ARG A 358 -19.02 -23.37 27.75
C ARG A 358 -19.44 -22.38 26.66
N MET A 359 -18.56 -21.46 26.27
CA MET A 359 -18.80 -20.55 25.16
C MET A 359 -18.95 -21.31 23.85
N ALA A 360 -18.03 -22.22 23.53
CA ALA A 360 -18.09 -23.07 22.33
C ALA A 360 -19.38 -23.91 22.30
N GLU A 361 -19.73 -24.56 23.42
CA GLU A 361 -20.97 -25.34 23.57
C GLU A 361 -22.24 -24.47 23.40
N SER A 362 -22.23 -23.23 23.91
CA SER A 362 -23.38 -22.32 23.79
C SER A 362 -23.55 -21.76 22.38
N LEU A 363 -22.45 -21.65 21.63
CA LEU A 363 -22.44 -21.17 20.26
C LEU A 363 -22.62 -22.29 19.23
N ASP A 364 -22.58 -23.55 19.67
CA ASP A 364 -22.60 -24.74 18.81
C ASP A 364 -21.44 -24.74 17.80
N ILE A 365 -20.22 -24.44 18.28
CA ILE A 365 -19.00 -24.38 17.48
C ILE A 365 -17.87 -25.22 18.09
N SER A 366 -16.90 -25.56 17.25
CA SER A 366 -15.62 -26.12 17.68
C SER A 366 -14.53 -25.06 17.65
N ILE A 367 -13.81 -24.89 18.77
CA ILE A 367 -12.63 -24.03 18.86
C ILE A 367 -11.41 -24.95 18.96
N GLU A 368 -10.70 -25.12 17.85
CA GLU A 368 -9.53 -26.00 17.77
C GLU A 368 -8.23 -25.25 18.01
N LEU A 369 -8.20 -23.97 17.62
CA LEU A 369 -7.02 -23.13 17.67
C LEU A 369 -7.09 -22.20 18.88
N HIS A 370 -6.12 -22.33 19.77
CA HIS A 370 -5.99 -21.53 20.98
C HIS A 370 -4.68 -20.75 20.93
N MET A 371 -4.79 -19.45 20.66
CA MET A 371 -3.64 -18.56 20.50
C MET A 371 -3.35 -17.85 21.83
N PRO A 372 -2.17 -18.03 22.44
CA PRO A 372 -1.77 -17.32 23.65
C PRO A 372 -1.74 -15.81 23.43
N ASP A 373 -1.98 -15.03 24.49
CA ASP A 373 -1.99 -13.55 24.41
C ASP A 373 -0.66 -12.94 23.91
N GLY A 374 0.48 -13.55 24.23
CA GLY A 374 1.80 -13.04 23.85
C GLY A 374 2.24 -11.74 24.56
N GLY A 375 1.33 -11.02 25.23
CA GLY A 375 1.62 -9.85 26.05
C GLY A 375 2.07 -8.63 25.25
N LYS A 376 2.74 -7.70 25.93
CA LYS A 376 3.16 -6.40 25.36
C LYS A 376 4.07 -6.52 24.13
N GLN A 377 4.81 -7.61 24.00
CA GLN A 377 5.68 -7.85 22.85
C GLN A 377 4.88 -7.92 21.54
N VAL A 378 3.61 -8.32 21.59
CA VAL A 378 2.76 -8.37 20.40
C VAL A 378 2.47 -6.96 19.90
N ALA A 379 2.00 -6.08 20.78
CA ALA A 379 1.76 -4.68 20.46
C ALA A 379 3.05 -3.98 20.00
N GLN A 380 4.16 -4.18 20.72
CA GLN A 380 5.47 -3.62 20.34
C GLN A 380 5.93 -4.06 18.95
N SER A 381 5.64 -5.30 18.54
CA SER A 381 5.98 -5.77 17.21
C SER A 381 5.20 -5.01 16.13
N CYS A 382 3.91 -4.79 16.38
CA CYS A 382 3.04 -4.04 15.47
C CYS A 382 3.48 -2.58 15.36
N ASP A 383 3.84 -1.96 16.49
CA ASP A 383 4.30 -0.56 16.55
C ASP A 383 5.65 -0.34 15.86
N HIS A 384 6.49 -1.39 15.78
CA HIS A 384 7.78 -1.33 15.09
C HIS A 384 7.71 -1.72 13.61
N GLY A 385 6.53 -2.10 13.09
CA GLY A 385 6.38 -2.51 11.70
C GLY A 385 7.12 -3.79 11.32
N LEU A 386 7.29 -4.72 12.28
CA LEU A 386 8.01 -5.97 12.09
C LEU A 386 7.18 -7.18 12.55
N PRO A 387 7.27 -8.33 11.87
CA PRO A 387 6.68 -9.59 12.35
C PRO A 387 7.23 -10.02 13.71
N LEU A 388 6.44 -10.84 14.43
CA LEU A 388 6.80 -11.31 15.77
C LEU A 388 8.08 -12.14 15.81
N VAL A 389 8.46 -12.77 14.71
CA VAL A 389 9.71 -13.54 14.67
C VAL A 389 10.93 -12.66 14.89
N ASP A 390 10.91 -11.43 14.36
CA ASP A 390 12.08 -10.55 14.35
C ASP A 390 12.22 -9.82 15.68
N THR A 391 11.10 -9.37 16.24
CA THR A 391 11.08 -8.64 17.51
C THR A 391 11.04 -9.57 18.73
N ALA A 392 10.40 -10.73 18.60
CA ALA A 392 10.08 -11.62 19.71
C ALA A 392 10.02 -13.11 19.33
N SER A 393 11.04 -13.64 18.64
CA SER A 393 11.14 -15.05 18.18
C SER A 393 10.72 -16.15 19.17
N LYS A 394 10.84 -15.90 20.49
CA LYS A 394 10.49 -16.85 21.56
C LYS A 394 9.05 -16.71 22.07
N ASN A 395 8.27 -15.76 21.57
CA ASN A 395 6.93 -15.46 22.02
C ASN A 395 5.99 -16.68 21.85
N PRO A 396 5.16 -17.01 22.85
CA PRO A 396 4.26 -18.16 22.76
C PRO A 396 3.21 -18.04 21.66
N LEU A 397 2.71 -16.83 21.35
CA LEU A 397 1.77 -16.62 20.24
C LEU A 397 2.41 -17.02 18.91
N ARG A 398 3.60 -16.45 18.65
CA ARG A 398 4.39 -16.75 17.45
C ARG A 398 4.64 -18.25 17.27
N LYS A 399 4.95 -18.97 18.35
CA LYS A 399 5.17 -20.43 18.28
C LYS A 399 3.92 -21.21 17.85
N GLU A 400 2.75 -20.82 18.32
CA GLU A 400 1.49 -21.47 17.91
C GLU A 400 1.13 -21.11 16.46
N ILE A 401 1.38 -19.87 16.02
CA ILE A 401 1.22 -19.47 14.61
C ILE A 401 2.18 -20.25 13.70
N ALA A 402 3.46 -20.36 14.07
CA ALA A 402 4.46 -21.13 13.32
C ALA A 402 4.07 -22.62 13.23
N LYS A 403 3.55 -23.20 14.32
CA LYS A 403 3.05 -24.58 14.33
C LYS A 403 1.86 -24.75 13.40
N LEU A 404 0.94 -23.77 13.37
CA LEU A 404 -0.18 -23.78 12.46
C LEU A 404 0.28 -23.67 11.00
N ALA A 405 1.19 -22.76 10.69
CA ALA A 405 1.78 -22.61 9.35
C ALA A 405 2.43 -23.92 8.88
N GLN A 406 3.23 -24.57 9.74
CA GLN A 406 3.82 -25.88 9.46
C GLN A 406 2.75 -26.95 9.18
N SER A 407 1.71 -27.03 10.01
CA SER A 407 0.63 -28.00 9.84
C SER A 407 -0.16 -27.78 8.54
N LEU A 408 -0.43 -26.53 8.17
CA LEU A 408 -1.09 -26.18 6.91
C LEU A 408 -0.21 -26.57 5.72
N HIS A 409 1.09 -26.27 5.80
CA HIS A 409 2.04 -26.59 4.75
C HIS A 409 2.22 -28.09 4.54
N GLU A 410 2.36 -28.86 5.63
CA GLU A 410 2.46 -30.33 5.57
C GLU A 410 1.18 -30.96 5.02
N THR A 411 0.01 -30.45 5.41
CA THR A 411 -1.27 -30.94 4.88
C THR A 411 -1.36 -30.70 3.37
N ASN A 412 -0.98 -29.51 2.91
CA ASN A 412 -0.95 -29.18 1.49
C ASN A 412 0.04 -30.07 0.72
N GLN A 413 1.26 -30.28 1.25
CA GLN A 413 2.25 -31.18 0.62
C GLN A 413 1.80 -32.65 0.60
N ALA A 414 1.11 -33.11 1.65
CA ALA A 414 0.57 -34.46 1.71
C ALA A 414 -0.56 -34.67 0.70
N GLU A 415 -1.47 -33.70 0.58
CA GLU A 415 -2.45 -33.66 -0.50
C GLU A 415 -1.77 -33.58 -1.87
N ALA A 416 -0.57 -32.98 -1.96
CA ALA A 416 0.19 -32.87 -3.19
C ALA A 416 0.96 -34.15 -3.61
N THR A 417 1.11 -35.14 -2.73
CA THR A 417 1.92 -36.35 -2.98
C THR A 417 1.12 -37.65 -3.01
N GLY A 418 -0.16 -37.62 -2.61
CA GLY A 418 -1.11 -38.73 -2.69
C GLY A 418 -2.02 -38.65 -3.90
#